data_AF-A0A257W661-F1
#
_entry.id   AF-A0A257W661-F1
#
_cell.length_a   1.000
_cell.length_b   1.000
_cell.length_c   1.000
_cell.angle_alpha   90.00
_cell.angle_beta   90.00
_cell.angle_gamma   90.00
#
_symmetry.space_group_name_H-M   'P 1'
#
loop_
_entity.id
_entity.type
_entity.pdbx_description
1 polymer ?
#
loop_
_entity_poly.entity_id
_entity_poly.type
_entity_poly.pdbx_seq_one_letter_code
_entity_poly.pdbx_strand_id
1 'polypeptide(L)'
;MGLIRFAVHPSERMADWPEVHRGYLSGADGRIFVTRMEVEGGVIAARRSSSESSKFHVAWPVPGFGRPVLHTASLSEREQPYLLLVELARGELVQLRNQAAGWELAGMQLPAEFGPASLKAHRAFGRAAGSQENPEAASLLAEEALVAICHAANLLCGSFTQQALLGRQQRYPQLPASLGCGIGKAPDAEQTDLFSAAFNAVTIPVSWTRIEQSEGDYCWDTVDAAVAWAEAHRLIPRGGPLVDLGPGGLPEWLAQWEHDVFNLQSFVCDFVETAMSRYVGRIRLWDVVARFNTGGALTLNEEIRLSLAARVLEIARQVDEEAQLILRVDQPWGEYQARG
;
A
#
# COMPACT_ATOMS: atom_id res chain seq x y z
N MET A 1 8.94 -23.32 -13.91
CA MET A 1 9.61 -22.08 -13.49
C MET A 1 9.58 -21.13 -14.67
N GLY A 2 8.78 -20.07 -14.59
CA GLY A 2 8.61 -19.11 -15.68
C GLY A 2 9.74 -18.09 -15.71
N LEU A 3 10.09 -17.63 -16.91
CA LEU A 3 11.16 -16.66 -17.17
C LEU A 3 10.73 -15.61 -18.18
N ILE A 4 10.84 -14.33 -17.81
CA ILE A 4 10.74 -13.22 -18.75
C ILE A 4 12.06 -12.46 -18.72
N ARG A 5 12.56 -12.09 -19.91
CA ARG A 5 13.81 -11.35 -20.07
C ARG A 5 13.58 -10.00 -20.71
N PHE A 6 14.32 -9.01 -20.23
CA PHE A 6 14.27 -7.63 -20.71
C PHE A 6 15.67 -7.14 -21.05
N ALA A 7 15.88 -6.68 -22.27
CA ALA A 7 17.08 -5.99 -22.69
C ALA A 7 16.95 -4.49 -22.39
N VAL A 8 18.00 -3.92 -21.80
CA VAL A 8 18.13 -2.50 -21.49
C VAL A 8 19.12 -1.88 -22.45
N HIS A 9 18.68 -0.87 -23.19
CA HIS A 9 19.54 -0.12 -24.10
C HIS A 9 19.45 1.39 -23.82
N PRO A 10 20.60 2.10 -23.82
CA PRO A 10 21.96 1.56 -23.84
C PRO A 10 22.32 0.87 -22.50
N SER A 11 23.20 -0.13 -22.51
CA SER A 11 23.41 -1.04 -21.36
C SER A 11 24.09 -0.37 -20.16
N GLU A 12 24.78 0.75 -20.38
CA GLU A 12 25.39 1.57 -19.34
C GLU A 12 24.36 2.11 -18.33
N ARG A 13 23.09 2.22 -18.73
CA ARG A 13 22.00 2.62 -17.82
C ARG A 13 21.80 1.65 -16.66
N MET A 14 22.29 0.42 -16.77
CA MET A 14 22.20 -0.56 -15.68
C MET A 14 23.19 -0.27 -14.53
N ALA A 15 24.25 0.52 -14.77
CA ALA A 15 25.29 0.76 -13.78
C ALA A 15 24.83 1.63 -12.59
N ASP A 16 23.83 2.50 -12.79
CA ASP A 16 23.31 3.43 -11.77
C ASP A 16 21.81 3.16 -11.44
N TRP A 17 21.43 1.88 -11.46
CA TRP A 17 20.04 1.47 -11.31
C TRP A 17 19.86 0.30 -10.31
N PRO A 18 20.08 0.53 -9.00
CA PRO A 18 19.95 -0.50 -7.97
C PRO A 18 18.51 -1.05 -7.82
N GLU A 19 17.49 -0.28 -8.19
CA GLU A 19 16.09 -0.67 -8.09
C GLU A 19 15.71 -1.81 -9.04
N VAL A 20 16.55 -2.13 -10.03
CA VAL A 20 16.38 -3.31 -10.89
C VAL A 20 16.22 -4.59 -10.08
N HIS A 21 16.92 -4.70 -8.94
CA HIS A 21 16.86 -5.87 -8.05
C HIS A 21 15.58 -5.90 -7.19
N ARG A 22 14.77 -4.84 -7.21
CA ARG A 22 13.47 -4.75 -6.54
C ARG A 22 12.29 -4.90 -7.51
N GLY A 23 12.55 -5.14 -8.79
CA GLY A 23 11.49 -5.41 -9.75
C GLY A 23 10.77 -6.73 -9.45
N TYR A 24 9.49 -6.81 -9.84
CA TYR A 24 8.66 -7.98 -9.59
C TYR A 24 7.67 -8.24 -10.72
N LEU A 25 7.18 -9.48 -10.80
CA LEU A 25 6.15 -9.89 -11.75
C LEU A 25 4.78 -9.95 -11.06
N SER A 26 3.72 -9.59 -11.79
CA SER A 26 2.34 -9.80 -11.34
C SER A 26 1.50 -10.52 -12.39
N GLY A 27 0.50 -11.26 -11.93
CA GLY A 27 -0.51 -11.93 -12.76
C GLY A 27 -1.51 -10.96 -13.38
N ALA A 28 -2.44 -11.51 -14.16
CA ALA A 28 -3.55 -10.75 -14.76
C ALA A 28 -4.54 -10.22 -13.71
N ASP A 29 -4.67 -10.94 -12.60
CA ASP A 29 -5.48 -10.60 -11.41
C ASP A 29 -4.79 -9.56 -10.48
N GLY A 30 -3.55 -9.19 -10.79
CA GLY A 30 -2.75 -8.28 -9.96
C GLY A 30 -2.01 -8.97 -8.81
N ARG A 31 -2.12 -10.29 -8.65
CA ARG A 31 -1.36 -11.04 -7.65
C ARG A 31 0.13 -10.92 -7.94
N ILE A 32 0.93 -10.61 -6.93
CA ILE A 32 2.37 -10.49 -7.07
C ILE A 32 3.00 -11.87 -6.92
N PHE A 33 3.97 -12.14 -7.79
CA PHE A 33 4.80 -13.33 -7.70
C PHE A 33 6.08 -13.02 -6.95
N VAL A 34 6.50 -13.95 -6.09
CA VAL A 34 7.89 -13.99 -5.60
C VAL A 34 8.79 -14.02 -6.83
N THR A 35 9.59 -12.98 -7.01
CA THR A 35 10.34 -12.76 -8.25
C THR A 35 11.83 -12.70 -7.93
N ARG A 36 12.59 -13.61 -8.53
CA ARG A 36 14.05 -13.57 -8.47
C ARG A 36 14.58 -12.78 -9.65
N MET A 37 15.29 -11.69 -9.35
CA MET A 37 15.90 -10.81 -10.32
C MET A 37 17.37 -11.17 -10.55
N GLU A 38 17.71 -11.47 -11.80
CA GLU A 38 19.08 -11.73 -12.27
C GLU A 38 19.44 -10.68 -13.32
N VAL A 39 20.67 -10.16 -13.25
CA VAL A 39 21.13 -9.06 -14.10
C VAL A 39 22.47 -9.45 -14.70
N GLU A 40 22.55 -9.54 -16.02
CA GLU A 40 23.77 -9.91 -16.74
C GLU A 40 23.81 -9.26 -18.12
N GLY A 41 24.93 -8.59 -18.44
CA GLY A 41 25.24 -8.16 -19.81
C GLY A 41 24.17 -7.30 -20.52
N GLY A 42 23.55 -6.34 -19.83
CA GLY A 42 22.49 -5.53 -20.43
C GLY A 42 21.08 -6.14 -20.36
N VAL A 43 20.96 -7.35 -19.80
CA VAL A 43 19.71 -8.12 -19.76
C VAL A 43 19.29 -8.40 -18.32
N ILE A 44 18.01 -8.23 -18.06
CA ILE A 44 17.34 -8.57 -16.82
C ILE A 44 16.56 -9.85 -17.04
N ALA A 45 16.75 -10.83 -16.16
CA ALA A 45 15.96 -12.05 -16.10
C ALA A 45 15.09 -12.01 -14.82
N ALA A 46 13.78 -11.97 -15.01
CA ALA A 46 12.80 -12.07 -13.93
C ALA A 46 12.23 -13.50 -13.90
N ARG A 47 12.55 -14.24 -12.84
CA ARG A 47 12.12 -15.64 -12.64
C ARG A 47 11.02 -15.75 -11.59
N ARG A 48 10.08 -16.67 -11.81
CA ARG A 48 9.01 -17.02 -10.86
C ARG A 48 8.69 -18.52 -10.91
N SER A 49 7.90 -19.00 -9.95
CA SER A 49 7.53 -20.42 -9.83
C SER A 49 6.60 -20.91 -10.97
N SER A 50 5.56 -20.15 -11.31
CA SER A 50 4.58 -20.47 -12.37
C SER A 50 5.03 -20.02 -13.77
N SER A 51 4.39 -20.55 -14.81
CA SER A 51 4.56 -20.10 -16.19
C SER A 51 3.21 -19.65 -16.75
N GLU A 52 3.05 -18.34 -16.87
CA GLU A 52 1.83 -17.64 -17.30
C GLU A 52 2.16 -16.22 -17.79
N SER A 53 1.27 -15.56 -18.53
CA SER A 53 1.53 -14.17 -18.92
C SER A 53 1.61 -13.27 -17.68
N SER A 54 2.56 -12.33 -17.66
CA SER A 54 2.80 -11.48 -16.48
C SER A 54 3.13 -10.05 -16.87
N LYS A 55 2.85 -9.11 -15.97
CA LYS A 55 3.36 -7.74 -16.04
C LYS A 55 4.62 -7.65 -15.21
N PHE A 56 5.62 -6.93 -15.71
CA PHE A 56 6.83 -6.62 -14.94
C PHE A 56 6.73 -5.20 -14.40
N HIS A 57 6.99 -5.04 -13.10
CA HIS A 57 6.96 -3.77 -12.38
C HIS A 57 8.36 -3.42 -11.92
N VAL A 58 8.81 -2.19 -12.16
CA VAL A 58 10.12 -1.73 -11.70
C VAL A 58 10.16 -0.21 -11.59
N ALA A 59 10.88 0.32 -10.60
CA ALA A 59 11.16 1.74 -10.54
C ALA A 59 12.15 2.12 -11.65
N TRP A 60 11.82 3.10 -12.48
CA TRP A 60 12.65 3.51 -13.61
C TRP A 60 12.85 5.04 -13.62
N PRO A 61 14.06 5.56 -13.86
CA PRO A 61 14.29 7.00 -13.94
C PRO A 61 13.61 7.61 -15.17
N VAL A 62 12.71 8.57 -14.93
CA VAL A 62 12.03 9.33 -15.99
C VAL A 62 12.42 10.81 -15.85
N PRO A 63 13.03 11.43 -16.89
CA PRO A 63 13.42 12.83 -16.84
C PRO A 63 12.28 13.77 -16.40
N GLY A 64 12.49 14.52 -15.32
CA GLY A 64 11.51 15.44 -14.75
C GLY A 64 10.49 14.81 -13.78
N PHE A 65 10.49 13.49 -13.60
CA PHE A 65 9.51 12.77 -12.77
C PHE A 65 10.15 11.85 -11.70
N GLY A 66 11.48 11.87 -11.57
CA GLY A 66 12.18 11.04 -10.59
C GLY A 66 12.24 9.57 -11.01
N ARG A 67 11.93 8.65 -10.08
CA ARG A 67 11.97 7.19 -10.30
C ARG A 67 10.62 6.54 -10.01
N PRO A 68 9.56 6.83 -10.79
CA PRO A 68 8.26 6.18 -10.63
C PRO A 68 8.35 4.66 -10.82
N VAL A 69 7.49 3.90 -10.14
CA VAL A 69 7.28 2.48 -10.44
C VAL A 69 6.44 2.39 -11.70
N LEU A 70 7.05 1.87 -12.76
CA LEU A 70 6.40 1.65 -14.05
C LEU A 70 6.15 0.17 -14.26
N HIS A 71 5.21 -0.18 -15.12
CA HIS A 71 4.92 -1.55 -15.46
C HIS A 71 4.76 -1.80 -16.96
N THR A 72 5.07 -3.03 -17.39
CA THR A 72 4.82 -3.46 -18.76
C THR A 72 3.34 -3.76 -19.00
N ALA A 73 2.97 -3.98 -20.26
CA ALA A 73 1.75 -4.74 -20.57
C ALA A 73 1.88 -6.21 -20.07
N SER A 74 0.82 -7.00 -20.19
CA SER A 74 0.91 -8.44 -19.95
C SER A 74 1.73 -9.09 -21.07
N LEU A 75 2.85 -9.72 -20.71
CA LEU A 75 3.79 -10.33 -21.63
C LEU A 75 3.80 -11.84 -21.46
N SER A 76 3.81 -12.57 -22.58
CA SER A 76 4.04 -14.01 -22.61
C SER A 76 5.54 -14.32 -22.47
N GLU A 77 5.87 -15.55 -22.12
CA GLU A 77 7.26 -16.01 -22.18
C GLU A 77 7.71 -16.19 -23.64
N ARG A 78 8.97 -15.84 -23.92
CA ARG A 78 9.58 -16.03 -25.25
C ARG A 78 11.10 -16.13 -25.19
N GLU A 79 11.70 -16.66 -26.26
CA GLU A 79 13.15 -16.83 -26.39
C GLU A 79 13.94 -15.54 -26.66
N GLN A 80 13.30 -14.46 -27.09
CA GLN A 80 13.99 -13.18 -27.29
C GLN A 80 13.67 -12.21 -26.15
N PRO A 81 14.66 -11.51 -25.58
CA PRO A 81 14.35 -10.51 -24.57
C PRO A 81 13.43 -9.41 -25.13
N TYR A 82 12.58 -8.85 -24.29
CA TYR A 82 11.79 -7.65 -24.61
C TYR A 82 12.67 -6.40 -24.47
N LEU A 83 12.48 -5.39 -25.31
CA LEU A 83 13.10 -4.08 -25.05
C LEU A 83 12.36 -3.42 -23.89
N LEU A 84 13.05 -3.26 -22.75
CA LEU A 84 12.41 -2.86 -21.51
C LEU A 84 11.63 -1.55 -21.65
N LEU A 85 12.28 -0.49 -22.13
CA LEU A 85 11.65 0.83 -22.21
C LEU A 85 10.43 0.83 -23.13
N VAL A 86 10.48 0.09 -24.24
CA VAL A 86 9.35 -0.01 -25.18
C VAL A 86 8.15 -0.66 -24.48
N GLU A 87 8.38 -1.73 -23.73
CA GLU A 87 7.31 -2.43 -23.03
C GLU A 87 6.80 -1.70 -21.79
N LEU A 88 7.66 -0.97 -21.06
CA LEU A 88 7.22 -0.02 -20.01
C LEU A 88 6.34 1.07 -20.63
N ALA A 89 6.79 1.72 -21.71
CA ALA A 89 5.98 2.72 -22.42
C ALA A 89 4.64 2.15 -22.90
N ARG A 90 4.62 0.90 -23.37
CA ARG A 90 3.38 0.21 -23.76
C ARG A 90 2.42 0.04 -22.59
N GLY A 91 2.92 -0.45 -21.46
CA GLY A 91 2.11 -0.70 -20.27
C GLY A 91 1.53 0.58 -19.68
N GLU A 92 2.38 1.59 -19.50
CA GLU A 92 2.01 2.90 -18.95
C GLU A 92 1.02 3.65 -19.85
N LEU A 93 1.20 3.59 -21.18
CA LEU A 93 0.25 4.21 -22.12
C LEU A 93 -1.13 3.54 -22.05
N VAL A 94 -1.18 2.22 -21.89
CA VAL A 94 -2.45 1.49 -21.69
C VAL A 94 -3.08 1.88 -20.37
N GLN A 95 -2.31 1.97 -19.28
CA GLN A 95 -2.79 2.39 -17.98
C GLN A 95 -3.39 3.80 -18.03
N LEU A 96 -2.67 4.77 -18.60
CA LEU A 96 -3.12 6.15 -18.77
C LEU A 96 -4.46 6.24 -19.50
N ARG A 97 -4.59 5.52 -20.62
CA ARG A 97 -5.82 5.50 -21.43
C ARG A 97 -7.00 4.89 -20.67
N ASN A 98 -6.77 3.75 -20.01
CA ASN A 98 -7.81 3.07 -19.24
C ASN A 98 -8.25 3.91 -18.04
N GLN A 99 -7.30 4.56 -17.36
CA GLN A 99 -7.60 5.41 -16.21
C GLN A 99 -8.42 6.64 -16.62
N ALA A 100 -8.03 7.30 -17.71
CA ALA A 100 -8.78 8.44 -18.25
C ALA A 100 -10.20 8.05 -18.65
N ALA A 101 -10.36 6.94 -19.39
CA ALA A 101 -11.68 6.45 -19.78
C ALA A 101 -12.54 6.07 -18.56
N GLY A 102 -11.95 5.40 -17.57
CA GLY A 102 -12.65 5.02 -16.34
C GLY A 102 -13.13 6.23 -15.53
N TRP A 103 -12.29 7.26 -15.39
CA TRP A 103 -12.67 8.48 -14.70
C TRP A 103 -13.67 9.33 -15.47
N GLU A 104 -13.54 9.42 -16.79
CA GLU A 104 -14.52 10.10 -17.65
C GLU A 104 -15.89 9.43 -17.55
N LEU A 105 -15.95 8.09 -17.58
CA LEU A 105 -17.18 7.32 -17.35
C LEU A 105 -17.76 7.55 -15.95
N ALA A 106 -16.91 7.78 -14.94
CA ALA A 106 -17.32 8.15 -13.59
C ALA A 106 -17.76 9.63 -13.46
N GLY A 107 -17.80 10.38 -14.56
CA GLY A 107 -18.28 11.76 -14.64
C GLY A 107 -17.19 12.83 -14.51
N MET A 108 -15.91 12.45 -14.45
CA MET A 108 -14.81 13.40 -14.46
C MET A 108 -14.74 14.12 -15.80
N GLN A 109 -14.61 15.45 -15.77
CA GLN A 109 -14.32 16.22 -16.97
C GLN A 109 -12.82 16.18 -17.26
N LEU A 110 -12.42 15.67 -18.43
CA LEU A 110 -11.00 15.65 -18.81
C LEU A 110 -10.50 17.09 -19.06
N PRO A 111 -9.32 17.47 -18.56
CA PRO A 111 -8.80 18.82 -18.79
C PRO A 111 -8.40 19.00 -20.25
N ALA A 112 -8.52 20.22 -20.79
CA ALA A 112 -8.30 20.51 -22.21
C ALA A 112 -6.88 20.15 -22.68
N GLU A 113 -5.88 20.26 -21.79
CA GLU A 113 -4.48 19.93 -22.10
C GLU A 113 -4.24 18.41 -22.20
N PHE A 114 -5.12 17.57 -21.65
CA PHE A 114 -4.93 16.11 -21.61
C PHE A 114 -4.94 15.48 -23.01
N GLY A 115 -5.89 15.87 -23.87
CA GLY A 115 -6.03 15.31 -25.21
C GLY A 115 -4.74 15.45 -26.05
N PRO A 116 -4.19 16.68 -26.20
CA PRO A 116 -2.92 16.90 -26.88
C PRO A 116 -1.74 16.14 -26.23
N ALA A 117 -1.66 16.10 -24.90
CA ALA A 117 -0.59 15.40 -24.18
C ALA A 117 -0.65 13.88 -24.41
N SER A 118 -1.85 13.29 -24.32
CA SER A 118 -2.11 11.87 -24.58
C SER A 118 -1.79 11.49 -26.03
N LEU A 119 -2.13 12.35 -26.99
CA LEU A 119 -1.79 12.13 -28.41
C LEU A 119 -0.27 12.18 -28.65
N LYS A 120 0.45 13.11 -28.00
CA LYS A 120 1.93 13.17 -28.05
C LYS A 120 2.55 11.88 -27.52
N ALA A 121 2.10 11.40 -26.36
CA ALA A 121 2.53 10.14 -25.78
C ALA A 121 2.29 8.96 -26.74
N HIS A 122 1.09 8.87 -27.33
CA HIS A 122 0.74 7.80 -28.26
C HIS A 122 1.61 7.81 -29.53
N ARG A 123 1.88 8.99 -30.11
CA ARG A 123 2.74 9.13 -31.29
C ARG A 123 4.19 8.75 -31.01
N ALA A 124 4.74 9.21 -29.89
CA ALA A 124 6.10 8.86 -29.47
C ALA A 124 6.24 7.35 -29.28
N PHE A 125 5.29 6.73 -28.57
CA PHE A 125 5.25 5.28 -28.41
C PHE A 125 5.14 4.53 -29.74
N GLY A 126 4.27 4.99 -30.66
CA GLY A 126 4.13 4.38 -31.99
C GLY A 126 5.44 4.36 -32.77
N ARG A 127 6.22 5.45 -32.71
CA ARG A 127 7.56 5.51 -33.32
C ARG A 127 8.53 4.54 -32.65
N ALA A 128 8.53 4.46 -31.32
CA ALA A 128 9.37 3.54 -30.56
C ALA A 128 9.07 2.07 -30.91
N ALA A 129 7.78 1.69 -30.87
CA ALA A 129 7.32 0.34 -31.18
C ALA A 129 7.62 -0.08 -32.62
N GLY A 130 7.59 0.87 -33.57
CA GLY A 130 7.94 0.65 -34.98
C GLY A 130 9.44 0.61 -35.28
N SER A 131 10.30 1.03 -34.34
CA SER A 131 11.76 1.13 -34.55
C SER A 131 12.55 0.03 -33.83
N GLN A 132 11.89 -1.03 -33.36
CA GLN A 132 12.51 -2.07 -32.51
C GLN A 132 13.65 -2.85 -33.18
N GLU A 133 13.76 -2.82 -34.51
CA GLU A 133 14.92 -3.36 -35.25
C GLU A 133 16.23 -2.61 -34.91
N ASN A 134 16.12 -1.36 -34.42
CA ASN A 134 17.22 -0.58 -33.87
C ASN A 134 16.95 -0.30 -32.37
N PRO A 135 17.49 -1.14 -31.46
CA PRO A 135 17.25 -1.02 -30.02
C PRO A 135 17.59 0.35 -29.41
N GLU A 136 18.63 1.01 -29.92
CA GLU A 136 19.05 2.33 -29.45
C GLU A 136 18.00 3.39 -29.79
N ALA A 137 17.60 3.46 -31.06
CA ALA A 137 16.57 4.39 -31.52
C ALA A 137 15.21 4.11 -30.86
N ALA A 138 14.81 2.84 -30.74
CA ALA A 138 13.58 2.45 -30.07
C ALA A 138 13.56 2.87 -28.60
N SER A 139 14.67 2.70 -27.88
CA SER A 139 14.76 3.03 -26.46
C SER A 139 14.72 4.54 -26.21
N LEU A 140 15.39 5.33 -27.06
CA LEU A 140 15.32 6.80 -27.00
C LEU A 140 13.89 7.32 -27.24
N LEU A 141 13.21 6.80 -28.26
CA LEU A 141 11.82 7.15 -28.55
C LEU A 141 10.85 6.67 -27.45
N ALA A 142 11.13 5.52 -26.83
CA ALA A 142 10.32 5.02 -25.72
C ALA A 142 10.47 5.90 -24.47
N GLU A 143 11.66 6.47 -24.23
CA GLU A 143 11.86 7.45 -23.16
C GLU A 143 11.10 8.75 -23.42
N GLU A 144 11.14 9.26 -24.66
CA GLU A 144 10.28 10.41 -25.05
C GLU A 144 8.79 10.12 -24.78
N ALA A 145 8.36 8.88 -25.06
CA ALA A 145 7.01 8.44 -24.77
C ALA A 145 6.73 8.42 -23.27
N LEU A 146 7.61 7.83 -22.44
CA LEU A 146 7.46 7.78 -20.99
C LEU A 146 7.36 9.19 -20.37
N VAL A 147 8.21 10.13 -20.79
CA VAL A 147 8.12 11.53 -20.33
C VAL A 147 6.77 12.15 -20.68
N ALA A 148 6.28 11.93 -21.91
CA ALA A 148 4.98 12.43 -22.33
C ALA A 148 3.81 11.75 -21.59
N ILE A 149 3.92 10.45 -21.30
CA ILE A 149 2.94 9.69 -20.52
C ILE A 149 2.87 10.23 -19.10
N CYS A 150 4.00 10.38 -18.40
CA CYS A 150 4.03 10.91 -17.04
C CYS A 150 3.48 12.35 -16.97
N HIS A 151 3.77 13.18 -17.98
CA HIS A 151 3.17 14.51 -18.06
C HIS A 151 1.64 14.46 -18.19
N ALA A 152 1.12 13.64 -19.09
CA ALA A 152 -0.33 13.47 -19.26
C ALA A 152 -1.00 12.87 -18.01
N ALA A 153 -0.32 11.92 -17.33
CA ALA A 153 -0.78 11.34 -16.08
C ALA A 153 -0.89 12.39 -14.96
N ASN A 154 0.11 13.27 -14.82
CA ASN A 154 0.06 14.35 -13.83
C ASN A 154 -1.09 15.33 -14.08
N LEU A 155 -1.36 15.71 -15.34
CA LEU A 155 -2.51 16.54 -15.69
C LEU A 155 -3.83 15.87 -15.30
N LEU A 156 -3.95 14.58 -15.63
CA LEU A 156 -5.14 13.78 -15.34
C LEU A 156 -5.37 13.65 -13.82
N CYS A 157 -4.35 13.26 -13.06
CA CYS A 157 -4.40 13.15 -11.60
C CYS A 157 -4.72 14.48 -10.93
N GLY A 158 -4.08 15.57 -11.36
CA GLY A 158 -4.35 16.91 -10.83
C GLY A 158 -5.80 17.34 -11.02
N SER A 159 -6.35 17.12 -12.22
CA SER A 159 -7.75 17.44 -12.52
C SER A 159 -8.72 16.57 -11.72
N PHE A 160 -8.44 15.26 -11.57
CA PHE A 160 -9.26 14.37 -10.75
C PHE A 160 -9.30 14.83 -9.30
N THR A 161 -8.13 15.10 -8.71
CA THR A 161 -8.02 15.55 -7.32
C THR A 161 -8.75 16.88 -7.10
N GLN A 162 -8.62 17.84 -8.02
CA GLN A 162 -9.32 19.12 -7.94
C GLN A 162 -10.85 18.93 -7.97
N GLN A 163 -11.37 18.17 -8.94
CA GLN A 163 -12.81 17.95 -9.08
C GLN A 163 -13.39 17.16 -7.89
N ALA A 164 -12.70 16.12 -7.43
CA ALA A 164 -13.11 15.33 -6.28
C ALA A 164 -13.13 16.18 -4.99
N LEU A 165 -12.16 17.08 -4.81
CA LEU A 165 -12.13 18.00 -3.67
C LEU A 165 -13.25 19.04 -3.74
N LEU A 166 -13.48 19.65 -4.92
CA LEU A 166 -14.57 20.60 -5.12
C LEU A 166 -15.94 19.97 -4.82
N GLY A 167 -16.18 18.74 -5.31
CA GLY A 167 -17.41 18.01 -5.03
C GLY A 167 -17.62 17.76 -3.53
N ARG A 168 -16.54 17.47 -2.78
CA ARG A 168 -16.60 17.32 -1.31
C ARG A 168 -16.88 18.66 -0.61
N GLN A 169 -16.23 19.74 -1.03
CA GLN A 169 -16.41 21.08 -0.46
C GLN A 169 -17.81 21.66 -0.71
N GLN A 170 -18.45 21.30 -1.82
CA GLN A 170 -19.85 21.67 -2.07
C GLN A 170 -20.83 20.92 -1.16
N ARG A 171 -20.50 19.68 -0.80
CA ARG A 171 -21.36 18.82 0.04
C ARG A 171 -21.17 19.06 1.53
N TYR A 172 -19.98 19.45 1.96
CA TYR A 172 -19.64 19.62 3.38
C TYR A 172 -18.99 20.99 3.64
N PRO A 173 -19.51 21.80 4.60
CA PRO A 173 -18.89 23.08 4.98
C PRO A 173 -17.44 22.94 5.47
N GLN A 174 -17.11 21.79 6.05
CA GLN A 174 -15.75 21.37 6.40
C GLN A 174 -15.55 19.95 5.89
N LEU A 175 -14.35 19.63 5.40
CA LEU A 175 -14.06 18.28 4.92
C LEU A 175 -14.30 17.27 6.06
N PRO A 176 -15.04 16.17 5.83
CA PRO A 176 -15.29 15.14 6.83
C PRO A 176 -14.04 14.25 6.97
N ALA A 177 -12.91 14.86 7.33
CA ALA A 177 -11.63 14.22 7.51
C ALA A 177 -11.08 14.58 8.88
N SER A 178 -10.48 13.58 9.54
CA SER A 178 -9.72 13.80 10.76
C SER A 178 -8.24 14.01 10.42
N LEU A 179 -7.62 14.97 11.10
CA LEU A 179 -6.18 15.12 11.17
C LEU A 179 -5.77 14.84 12.61
N GLY A 180 -5.04 13.75 12.81
CA GLY A 180 -4.67 13.30 14.14
C GLY A 180 -3.21 12.91 14.28
N CYS A 181 -2.78 12.84 15.52
CA CYS A 181 -1.43 12.43 15.92
C CYS A 181 -1.51 11.33 17.00
N GLY A 182 -0.53 10.43 17.00
CA GLY A 182 -0.43 9.37 18.00
C GLY A 182 0.24 9.86 19.29
N ILE A 183 -0.28 9.47 20.44
CA ILE A 183 0.29 9.82 21.74
C ILE A 183 0.67 8.55 22.52
N GLY A 184 1.81 8.57 23.22
CA GLY A 184 2.21 7.47 24.10
C GLY A 184 1.64 7.58 25.52
N LYS A 185 1.31 8.79 25.94
CA LYS A 185 0.72 9.16 27.23
C LYS A 185 -0.08 10.45 27.08
N ALA A 186 -0.94 10.76 28.04
CA ALA A 186 -1.63 12.05 28.08
C ALA A 186 -0.59 13.21 28.07
N PRO A 187 -0.72 14.17 27.13
CA PRO A 187 0.15 15.35 27.06
C PRO A 187 0.04 16.23 28.30
N ASP A 188 1.11 16.98 28.59
CA ASP A 188 1.07 18.07 29.58
C ASP A 188 0.32 19.31 29.02
N ALA A 189 0.20 20.37 29.82
CA ALA A 189 -0.57 21.55 29.45
C ALA A 189 -0.04 22.26 28.19
N GLU A 190 1.28 22.45 28.08
CA GLU A 190 1.91 23.11 26.93
C GLU A 190 1.73 22.26 25.65
N GLN A 191 1.95 20.94 25.77
CA GLN A 191 1.74 20.01 24.66
C GLN A 191 0.27 19.94 24.24
N THR A 192 -0.65 20.05 25.20
CA THR A 192 -2.10 20.04 24.93
C THR A 192 -2.51 21.23 24.08
N ASP A 193 -2.05 22.43 24.41
CA ASP A 193 -2.36 23.64 23.63
C ASP A 193 -1.86 23.52 22.19
N LEU A 194 -0.63 23.03 22.01
CA LEU A 194 -0.06 22.77 20.68
C LEU A 194 -0.84 21.69 19.91
N PHE A 195 -1.24 20.62 20.60
CA PHE A 195 -1.97 19.51 19.99
C PHE A 195 -3.35 19.96 19.51
N SER A 196 -4.12 20.63 20.37
CA SER A 196 -5.47 21.11 20.04
C SER A 196 -5.49 22.20 18.97
N ALA A 197 -4.40 22.95 18.81
CA ALA A 197 -4.27 23.90 17.71
C ALA A 197 -4.04 23.22 16.35
N ALA A 198 -3.45 22.03 16.32
CA ALA A 198 -3.04 21.34 15.09
C ALA A 198 -3.96 20.17 14.69
N PHE A 199 -4.55 19.47 15.66
CA PHE A 199 -5.23 18.19 15.46
C PHE A 199 -6.65 18.20 16.03
N ASN A 200 -7.56 17.48 15.35
CA ASN A 200 -8.94 17.25 15.81
C ASN A 200 -9.20 15.78 16.19
N ALA A 201 -8.19 14.92 16.05
CA ALA A 201 -8.24 13.51 16.39
C ALA A 201 -6.94 13.06 17.06
N VAL A 202 -7.00 11.95 17.79
CA VAL A 202 -5.84 11.36 18.48
C VAL A 202 -5.82 9.86 18.28
N THR A 203 -4.63 9.31 18.05
CA THR A 203 -4.43 7.86 18.04
C THR A 203 -3.87 7.42 19.39
N ILE A 204 -4.61 6.58 20.09
CA ILE A 204 -4.31 6.04 21.42
C ILE A 204 -3.86 4.59 21.24
N PRO A 205 -2.58 4.27 21.51
CA PRO A 205 -2.07 2.91 21.43
C PRO A 205 -2.76 2.01 22.45
N VAL A 206 -3.55 1.05 21.97
CA VAL A 206 -4.15 -0.01 22.79
C VAL A 206 -3.38 -1.30 22.56
N SER A 207 -2.09 -1.25 22.87
CA SER A 207 -1.13 -2.31 22.54
C SER A 207 -1.18 -3.44 23.56
N TRP A 208 -1.57 -4.63 23.11
CA TRP A 208 -1.71 -5.82 23.97
C TRP A 208 -0.45 -6.10 24.81
N THR A 209 0.74 -6.04 24.21
CA THR A 209 2.03 -6.25 24.90
C THR A 209 2.27 -5.31 26.08
N ARG A 210 1.68 -4.10 26.08
CA ARG A 210 1.82 -3.14 27.16
C ARG A 210 0.73 -3.27 28.20
N ILE A 211 -0.46 -3.67 27.77
CA ILE A 211 -1.64 -3.81 28.60
C ILE A 211 -1.58 -5.09 29.42
N GLU A 212 -1.14 -6.21 28.83
CA GLU A 212 -1.10 -7.51 29.48
C GLU A 212 0.30 -8.11 29.36
N GLN A 213 1.19 -7.65 30.24
CA GLN A 213 2.59 -8.12 30.27
C GLN A 213 2.71 -9.55 30.79
N SER A 214 1.79 -9.94 31.68
CA SER A 214 1.63 -11.29 32.21
C SER A 214 0.17 -11.71 32.04
N GLU A 215 -0.06 -12.98 31.71
CA GLU A 215 -1.40 -13.53 31.48
C GLU A 215 -2.35 -13.20 32.65
N GLY A 216 -3.45 -12.52 32.34
CA GLY A 216 -4.49 -12.08 33.27
C GLY A 216 -4.22 -10.80 34.06
N ASP A 217 -3.01 -10.21 33.98
CA ASP A 217 -2.67 -8.96 34.67
C ASP A 217 -2.73 -7.76 33.71
N TYR A 218 -3.82 -7.00 33.83
CA TYR A 218 -4.13 -5.89 32.93
C TYR A 218 -3.78 -4.51 33.52
N CYS A 219 -2.92 -3.76 32.84
CA CYS A 219 -2.57 -2.38 33.14
C CYS A 219 -3.21 -1.40 32.15
N TRP A 220 -4.34 -0.78 32.53
CA TRP A 220 -5.09 0.15 31.67
C TRP A 220 -4.79 1.64 31.90
N ASP A 221 -4.07 1.98 32.97
CA ASP A 221 -3.92 3.36 33.46
C ASP A 221 -3.50 4.38 32.39
N THR A 222 -2.54 4.00 31.55
CA THR A 222 -2.03 4.89 30.49
C THR A 222 -3.07 5.13 29.40
N VAL A 223 -3.82 4.08 29.03
CA VAL A 223 -4.86 4.17 28.00
C VAL A 223 -6.07 4.94 28.55
N ASP A 224 -6.48 4.65 29.80
CA ASP A 224 -7.58 5.36 30.47
C ASP A 224 -7.30 6.87 30.56
N ALA A 225 -6.08 7.24 30.97
CA ALA A 225 -5.66 8.63 31.05
C ALA A 225 -5.66 9.31 29.68
N ALA A 226 -5.21 8.62 28.63
CA ALA A 226 -5.22 9.14 27.26
C ALA A 226 -6.64 9.33 26.71
N VAL A 227 -7.55 8.39 26.97
CA VAL A 227 -8.97 8.49 26.54
C VAL A 227 -9.66 9.63 27.30
N ALA A 228 -9.48 9.72 28.62
CA ALA A 228 -10.04 10.80 29.42
C ALA A 228 -9.53 12.18 28.96
N TRP A 229 -8.24 12.29 28.64
CA TRP A 229 -7.66 13.51 28.06
C TRP A 229 -8.28 13.84 26.70
N ALA A 230 -8.46 12.85 25.82
CA ALA A 230 -9.07 13.05 24.50
C ALA A 230 -10.51 13.57 24.61
N GLU A 231 -11.30 12.99 25.50
CA GLU A 231 -12.69 13.39 25.77
C GLU A 231 -12.76 14.82 26.34
N ALA A 232 -11.90 15.14 27.31
CA ALA A 232 -11.84 16.48 27.92
C ALA A 232 -11.57 17.58 26.88
N HIS A 233 -10.78 17.28 25.86
CA HIS A 233 -10.41 18.21 24.79
C HIS A 233 -11.25 18.06 23.52
N ARG A 234 -12.32 17.26 23.55
CA ARG A 234 -13.26 17.04 22.44
C ARG A 234 -12.57 16.55 21.15
N LEU A 235 -11.50 15.77 21.31
CA LEU A 235 -10.80 15.13 20.20
C LEU A 235 -11.52 13.84 19.83
N ILE A 236 -11.42 13.41 18.57
CA ILE A 236 -11.92 12.11 18.11
C ILE A 236 -10.87 11.03 18.45
N PRO A 237 -11.12 10.12 19.40
CA PRO A 237 -10.16 9.08 19.74
C PRO A 237 -10.21 7.92 18.75
N ARG A 238 -9.04 7.46 18.33
CA ARG A 238 -8.81 6.22 17.59
C ARG A 238 -7.98 5.28 18.43
N GLY A 239 -8.51 4.10 18.74
CA GLY A 239 -7.82 3.09 19.54
C GLY A 239 -7.12 2.05 18.67
N GLY A 240 -5.95 1.57 19.09
CA GLY A 240 -5.29 0.38 18.53
C GLY A 240 -3.82 0.58 18.11
N PRO A 241 -3.22 -0.40 17.40
CA PRO A 241 -3.82 -1.67 17.01
C PRO A 241 -4.12 -2.53 18.25
N LEU A 242 -5.27 -3.21 18.28
CA LEU A 242 -5.56 -4.20 19.34
C LEU A 242 -4.64 -5.42 19.19
N VAL A 243 -4.62 -5.99 17.99
CA VAL A 243 -3.78 -7.14 17.65
C VAL A 243 -2.76 -6.70 16.61
N ASP A 244 -1.49 -6.92 16.91
CA ASP A 244 -0.41 -6.63 15.98
C ASP A 244 0.37 -7.90 15.66
N LEU A 245 0.24 -8.39 14.43
CA LEU A 245 0.84 -9.65 13.98
C LEU A 245 2.26 -9.49 13.43
N GLY A 246 2.89 -8.34 13.65
CA GLY A 246 4.30 -8.12 13.33
C GLY A 246 5.27 -8.55 14.46
N PRO A 247 6.59 -8.54 14.21
CA PRO A 247 7.58 -8.92 15.21
C PRO A 247 7.43 -8.13 16.52
N GLY A 248 7.34 -8.83 17.64
CA GLY A 248 7.13 -8.24 18.98
C GLY A 248 5.78 -7.55 19.18
N GLY A 249 4.78 -7.82 18.33
CA GLY A 249 3.45 -7.22 18.41
C GLY A 249 2.48 -7.90 19.38
N LEU A 250 2.78 -9.14 19.79
CA LEU A 250 1.99 -9.95 20.72
C LEU A 250 2.74 -10.17 22.05
N PRO A 251 2.03 -10.28 23.19
CA PRO A 251 2.66 -10.61 24.47
C PRO A 251 3.56 -11.85 24.43
N GLU A 252 4.70 -11.79 25.13
CA GLU A 252 5.70 -12.87 25.10
C GLU A 252 5.16 -14.19 25.65
N TRP A 253 4.26 -14.14 26.64
CA TRP A 253 3.64 -15.33 27.23
C TRP A 253 2.77 -16.12 26.23
N LEU A 254 2.36 -15.53 25.10
CA LEU A 254 1.64 -16.26 24.03
C LEU A 254 2.54 -17.22 23.25
N ALA A 255 3.86 -17.10 23.35
CA ALA A 255 4.79 -17.95 22.61
C ALA A 255 4.60 -19.44 22.90
N GLN A 256 4.19 -19.81 24.12
CA GLN A 256 3.93 -21.20 24.50
C GLN A 256 2.71 -21.81 23.76
N TRP A 257 1.86 -20.97 23.15
CA TRP A 257 0.64 -21.36 22.47
C TRP A 257 0.75 -21.27 20.94
N GLU A 258 1.93 -21.01 20.38
CA GLU A 258 2.10 -20.76 18.94
C GLU A 258 1.70 -21.95 18.04
N HIS A 259 1.70 -23.16 18.59
CA HIS A 259 1.28 -24.40 17.91
C HIS A 259 -0.16 -24.81 18.21
N ASP A 260 -0.85 -24.10 19.11
CA ASP A 260 -2.25 -24.34 19.46
C ASP A 260 -3.11 -23.17 18.99
N VAL A 261 -3.48 -23.22 17.71
CA VAL A 261 -4.24 -22.17 17.04
C VAL A 261 -5.58 -21.91 17.72
N PHE A 262 -6.22 -22.93 18.31
CA PHE A 262 -7.51 -22.76 18.97
C PHE A 262 -7.38 -21.94 20.25
N ASN A 263 -6.43 -22.29 21.11
CA ASN A 263 -6.18 -21.53 22.34
C ASN A 263 -5.66 -20.12 22.03
N LEU A 264 -4.74 -19.99 21.08
CA LEU A 264 -4.28 -18.67 20.62
C LEU A 264 -5.43 -17.79 20.14
N GLN A 265 -6.33 -18.34 19.33
CA GLN A 265 -7.51 -17.62 18.86
C GLN A 265 -8.41 -17.19 20.03
N SER A 266 -8.62 -18.05 21.03
CA SER A 266 -9.40 -17.70 22.23
C SER A 266 -8.78 -16.52 22.97
N PHE A 267 -7.48 -16.56 23.29
CA PHE A 267 -6.80 -15.45 23.97
C PHE A 267 -6.90 -14.14 23.19
N VAL A 268 -6.72 -14.21 21.86
CA VAL A 268 -6.86 -13.06 20.97
C VAL A 268 -8.28 -12.48 21.03
N CYS A 269 -9.30 -13.34 20.99
CA CYS A 269 -10.69 -12.91 21.08
C CYS A 269 -11.01 -12.30 22.44
N ASP A 270 -10.57 -12.94 23.53
CA ASP A 270 -10.82 -12.48 24.91
C ASP A 270 -10.19 -11.11 25.15
N PHE A 271 -8.96 -10.88 24.66
CA PHE A 271 -8.31 -9.57 24.76
C PHE A 271 -9.07 -8.50 23.97
N VAL A 272 -9.43 -8.79 22.72
CA VAL A 272 -10.18 -7.85 21.87
C VAL A 272 -11.52 -7.50 22.50
N GLU A 273 -12.25 -8.49 23.01
CA GLU A 273 -13.51 -8.30 23.71
C GLU A 273 -13.33 -7.43 24.96
N THR A 274 -12.34 -7.74 25.79
CA THR A 274 -12.03 -6.99 27.02
C THR A 274 -11.67 -5.53 26.71
N ALA A 275 -10.77 -5.32 25.74
CA ALA A 275 -10.29 -3.99 25.35
C ALA A 275 -11.41 -3.13 24.77
N MET A 276 -12.20 -3.68 23.83
CA MET A 276 -13.29 -2.93 23.22
C MET A 276 -14.41 -2.67 24.23
N SER A 277 -14.83 -3.68 25.00
CA SER A 277 -15.88 -3.56 26.03
C SER A 277 -15.59 -2.44 27.03
N ARG A 278 -14.31 -2.29 27.44
CA ARG A 278 -13.89 -1.23 28.36
C ARG A 278 -14.13 0.18 27.83
N TYR A 279 -13.98 0.38 26.52
CA TYR A 279 -14.05 1.71 25.89
C TYR A 279 -15.25 1.87 24.94
N VAL A 280 -16.27 1.00 25.04
CA VAL A 280 -17.52 1.12 24.27
C VAL A 280 -18.10 2.51 24.47
N GLY A 281 -18.53 3.13 23.36
CA GLY A 281 -19.07 4.49 23.36
C GLY A 281 -18.02 5.61 23.45
N ARG A 282 -16.84 5.34 24.03
CA ARG A 282 -15.74 6.31 24.19
C ARG A 282 -14.81 6.32 22.99
N ILE A 283 -14.48 5.14 22.44
CA ILE A 283 -13.69 4.99 21.21
C ILE A 283 -14.59 4.39 20.13
N ARG A 284 -14.76 5.11 19.02
CA ARG A 284 -15.58 4.66 17.87
C ARG A 284 -14.75 4.26 16.65
N LEU A 285 -13.47 4.62 16.60
CA LEU A 285 -12.54 4.26 15.52
C LEU A 285 -11.51 3.27 16.07
N TRP A 286 -11.52 2.03 15.58
CA TRP A 286 -10.65 0.96 16.08
C TRP A 286 -9.75 0.40 14.99
N ASP A 287 -8.44 0.49 15.20
CA ASP A 287 -7.47 -0.35 14.50
C ASP A 287 -7.49 -1.72 15.18
N VAL A 288 -8.21 -2.67 14.60
CA VAL A 288 -8.40 -3.98 15.24
C VAL A 288 -7.21 -4.90 15.01
N VAL A 289 -6.69 -4.93 13.79
CA VAL A 289 -5.57 -5.80 13.42
C VAL A 289 -4.59 -5.06 12.52
N ALA A 290 -3.30 -5.20 12.82
CA ALA A 290 -2.21 -4.68 12.02
C ALA A 290 -1.23 -5.77 11.59
N ARG A 291 -0.53 -5.54 10.46
CA ARG A 291 0.58 -6.39 9.97
C ARG A 291 0.17 -7.86 9.75
N PHE A 292 -1.11 -8.15 9.57
CA PHE A 292 -1.58 -9.50 9.29
C PHE A 292 -1.04 -10.05 7.96
N ASN A 293 -0.77 -9.17 6.99
CA ASN A 293 -0.26 -9.54 5.68
C ASN A 293 1.27 -9.79 5.69
N THR A 294 2.06 -8.97 6.38
CA THR A 294 3.53 -9.14 6.48
C THR A 294 3.94 -10.12 7.57
N GLY A 295 3.21 -10.15 8.69
CA GLY A 295 3.39 -11.12 9.77
C GLY A 295 4.69 -10.93 10.54
N GLY A 296 5.12 -12.00 11.21
CA GLY A 296 6.34 -12.05 12.01
C GLY A 296 6.11 -12.16 13.52
N ALA A 297 4.86 -12.02 13.99
CA ALA A 297 4.47 -12.45 15.33
C ALA A 297 4.22 -13.95 15.34
N LEU A 298 4.94 -14.66 16.23
CA LEU A 298 4.86 -16.11 16.37
C LEU A 298 5.20 -16.82 15.02
N THR A 299 5.40 -18.13 14.99
CA THR A 299 5.65 -18.83 13.71
C THR A 299 4.37 -19.04 12.89
N LEU A 300 3.52 -18.02 12.78
CA LEU A 300 2.20 -18.10 12.13
C LEU A 300 2.30 -17.93 10.62
N ASN A 301 1.78 -18.91 9.88
CA ASN A 301 1.64 -18.82 8.44
C ASN A 301 0.56 -17.78 8.04
N GLU A 302 0.51 -17.44 6.75
CA GLU A 302 -0.44 -16.44 6.23
C GLU A 302 -1.91 -16.84 6.41
N GLU A 303 -2.24 -18.12 6.24
CA GLU A 303 -3.60 -18.64 6.39
C GLU A 303 -4.13 -18.45 7.82
N ILE A 304 -3.32 -18.81 8.82
CA ILE A 304 -3.66 -18.63 10.24
C ILE A 304 -3.78 -17.13 10.56
N ARG A 305 -2.88 -16.28 10.06
CA ARG A 305 -2.96 -14.82 10.28
C ARG A 305 -4.23 -14.22 9.68
N LEU A 306 -4.64 -14.65 8.50
CA LEU A 306 -5.87 -14.21 7.86
C LEU A 306 -7.11 -14.69 8.62
N SER A 307 -7.11 -15.95 9.07
CA SER A 307 -8.19 -16.52 9.88
C SER A 307 -8.35 -15.77 11.21
N LEU A 308 -7.23 -15.51 11.90
CA LEU A 308 -7.22 -14.71 13.13
C LEU A 308 -7.74 -13.29 12.88
N ALA A 309 -7.32 -12.64 11.79
CA ALA A 309 -7.79 -11.29 11.47
C ALA A 309 -9.30 -11.25 11.19
N ALA A 310 -9.83 -12.24 10.47
CA ALA A 310 -11.26 -12.39 10.24
C ALA A 310 -12.02 -12.62 11.56
N ARG A 311 -11.50 -13.48 12.43
CA ARG A 311 -12.13 -13.76 13.72
C ARG A 311 -12.15 -12.54 14.63
N VAL A 312 -11.06 -11.79 14.70
CA VAL A 312 -10.98 -10.53 15.46
C VAL A 312 -12.03 -9.53 14.97
N LEU A 313 -12.22 -9.41 13.65
CA LEU A 313 -13.26 -8.55 13.08
C LEU A 313 -14.68 -8.98 13.47
N GLU A 314 -14.96 -10.29 13.47
CA GLU A 314 -16.25 -10.83 13.91
C GLU A 314 -16.54 -10.47 15.37
N ILE A 315 -15.59 -10.73 16.27
CA ILE A 315 -15.74 -10.41 17.70
C ILE A 315 -15.86 -8.91 17.92
N ALA A 316 -14.99 -8.11 17.30
CA ALA A 316 -15.05 -6.65 17.41
C ALA A 316 -16.41 -6.08 16.99
N ARG A 317 -17.01 -6.64 15.93
CA ARG A 317 -18.35 -6.25 15.48
C ARG A 317 -19.46 -6.67 16.44
N GLN A 318 -19.31 -7.82 17.10
CA GLN A 318 -20.28 -8.29 18.11
C GLN A 318 -20.24 -7.41 19.37
N VAL A 319 -19.07 -6.89 19.75
CA VAL A 319 -18.93 -6.02 20.93
C VAL A 319 -19.49 -4.63 20.70
N ASP A 320 -19.16 -3.99 19.56
CA ASP A 320 -19.69 -2.67 19.20
C ASP A 320 -20.09 -2.63 17.71
N GLU A 321 -21.39 -2.78 17.46
CA GLU A 321 -21.95 -2.74 16.10
C GLU A 321 -21.79 -1.37 15.43
N GLU A 322 -21.70 -0.30 16.21
CA GLU A 322 -21.59 1.08 15.73
C GLU A 322 -20.13 1.51 15.49
N ALA A 323 -19.16 0.76 16.00
CA ALA A 323 -17.75 1.06 15.81
C ALA A 323 -17.32 0.94 14.34
N GLN A 324 -16.44 1.85 13.92
CA GLN A 324 -15.71 1.72 12.66
C GLN A 324 -14.44 0.92 12.90
N LEU A 325 -14.38 -0.25 12.27
CA LEU A 325 -13.27 -1.19 12.38
C LEU A 325 -12.32 -1.03 11.20
N ILE A 326 -11.04 -0.88 11.48
CA ILE A 326 -9.97 -0.61 10.52
C ILE A 326 -8.95 -1.75 10.59
N LEU A 327 -8.63 -2.31 9.43
CA LEU A 327 -7.48 -3.20 9.25
C LEU A 327 -6.30 -2.38 8.72
N ARG A 328 -5.13 -2.53 9.37
CA ARG A 328 -3.91 -1.84 8.94
C ARG A 328 -3.00 -2.78 8.17
N VAL A 329 -3.01 -2.61 6.85
CA VAL A 329 -2.11 -3.30 5.91
C VAL A 329 -0.73 -2.66 5.98
N ASP A 330 0.30 -3.47 6.17
CA ASP A 330 1.70 -3.06 6.11
C ASP A 330 2.25 -3.32 4.70
N GLN A 331 3.12 -2.46 4.16
CA GLN A 331 3.65 -2.64 2.79
C GLN A 331 2.53 -2.93 1.74
N PRO A 332 1.58 -1.98 1.56
CA PRO A 332 0.35 -2.22 0.79
C PRO A 332 0.58 -2.39 -0.72
N TRP A 333 1.80 -2.10 -1.20
CA TRP A 333 2.15 -2.24 -2.62
C TRP A 333 2.77 -3.60 -2.93
N GLY A 334 2.72 -4.53 -1.96
CA GLY A 334 3.12 -5.93 -2.14
C GLY A 334 4.63 -6.16 -2.15
N GLU A 335 5.39 -5.21 -1.58
CA GLU A 335 6.83 -5.31 -1.39
C GLU A 335 7.21 -6.58 -0.60
N TYR A 336 6.33 -7.01 0.31
CA TYR A 336 6.51 -8.22 1.09
C TYR A 336 6.37 -9.49 0.23
N GLN A 337 5.36 -9.56 -0.66
CA GLN A 337 5.14 -10.71 -1.54
C GLN A 337 6.25 -10.86 -2.58
N ALA A 338 6.80 -9.74 -3.06
CA ALA A 338 7.88 -9.77 -4.06
C ALA A 338 9.15 -10.48 -3.54
N ARG A 339 9.41 -10.44 -2.23
CA ARG A 339 10.63 -10.97 -1.60
C ARG A 339 10.55 -12.43 -1.18
N GLY A 340 9.35 -13.00 -1.09
CA GLY A 340 9.13 -14.35 -0.55
C GLY A 340 8.61 -14.30 0.88
#